data_AF-A0ABC7ZXL6-F1
#
_entry.id   AF-A0ABC7ZXL6-F1
#
_cell.length_a   1.000
_cell.length_b   1.000
_cell.length_c   1.000
_cell.angle_alpha   90.00
_cell.angle_beta   90.00
_cell.angle_gamma   90.00
#
_symmetry.space_group_name_H-M   'P 1'
#
loop_
_entity.id
_entity.type
_entity.pdbx_description
1 polymer ?
#
loop_
_entity_poly.entity_id
_entity_poly.type
_entity_poly.pdbx_seq_one_letter_code
_entity_poly.pdbx_strand_id
1 'polypeptide(L)' 'MVDTEIWLRLMSISSLYGDDMVRIAHWVAKQSHIDAVVLQQTGLTLRQAQRFLSFPRK' A
#
# COMPACT_ATOMS: atom_id res chain seq x y z
N MET A 1 6.12 -8.48 -11.58
CA MET A 1 4.78 -7.86 -11.67
C MET A 1 4.29 -7.61 -10.25
N VAL A 2 3.60 -6.50 -10.00
CA VAL A 2 2.99 -6.25 -8.68
C VAL A 2 1.66 -6.98 -8.62
N ASP A 3 1.41 -7.72 -7.55
CA ASP A 3 0.15 -8.43 -7.33
C ASP A 3 -1.05 -7.49 -7.43
N THR A 4 -2.10 -7.96 -8.11
CA THR A 4 -3.38 -7.23 -8.24
C THR A 4 -3.96 -6.88 -6.88
N GLU A 5 -3.70 -7.70 -5.85
CA GLU A 5 -4.14 -7.44 -4.49
C GLU A 5 -3.51 -6.17 -3.90
N ILE A 6 -2.23 -5.90 -4.17
CA ILE A 6 -1.55 -4.67 -3.72
C ILE A 6 -2.22 -3.46 -4.38
N TRP A 7 -2.54 -3.56 -5.67
CA TRP A 7 -3.24 -2.50 -6.40
C TRP A 7 -4.63 -2.23 -5.82
N LEU A 8 -5.42 -3.26 -5.51
CA LEU A 8 -6.74 -3.12 -4.90
C LEU A 8 -6.66 -2.45 -3.52
N ARG A 9 -5.66 -2.83 -2.71
CA ARG A 9 -5.40 -2.21 -1.41
C ARG A 9 -5.04 -0.73 -1.53
N LEU A 10 -4.19 -0.37 -2.48
CA LEU A 10 -3.84 1.03 -2.74
C LEU A 10 -5.03 1.84 -3.25
N MET A 11 -5.84 1.28 -4.16
CA MET A 11 -7.07 1.92 -4.62
C MET A 11 -8.08 2.19 -3.50
N SER A 12 -8.06 1.39 -2.44
CA SER A 12 -8.91 1.60 -1.26
C SER A 12 -8.52 2.84 -0.43
N ILE A 13 -7.33 3.39 -0.66
CA ILE A 13 -6.80 4.59 -0.03
C ILE A 13 -7.13 5.78 -0.93
N SER A 14 -8.17 6.52 -0.59
CA SER A 14 -8.79 7.58 -1.40
C SER A 14 -7.93 8.84 -1.66
N SER A 15 -6.61 8.76 -1.52
CA SER A 15 -5.68 9.91 -1.61
C SER A 15 -4.33 9.55 -2.26
N LEU A 16 -4.21 8.37 -2.88
CA LEU A 16 -3.02 7.95 -3.61
C LEU A 16 -3.34 7.81 -5.10
N TYR A 17 -2.67 8.61 -5.93
CA TYR A 17 -2.86 8.59 -7.38
C TYR A 17 -1.52 8.82 -8.08
N GLY A 18 -1.44 8.41 -9.36
CA GLY A 18 -0.28 8.66 -10.21
C GLY A 18 1.00 7.98 -9.71
N ASP A 19 2.12 8.70 -9.78
CA ASP A 19 3.45 8.16 -9.55
C ASP A 19 3.67 7.66 -8.11
N ASP A 20 3.09 8.35 -7.11
CA ASP A 20 3.19 7.92 -5.71
C ASP A 20 2.55 6.56 -5.48
N MET A 21 1.41 6.30 -6.12
CA MET A 21 0.74 5.00 -6.03
C MET A 21 1.61 3.89 -6.63
N VAL A 22 2.22 4.13 -7.79
CA VAL A 22 3.12 3.17 -8.47
C VAL A 22 4.39 2.93 -7.64
N ARG A 23 4.97 3.99 -7.07
CA ARG A 23 6.16 3.92 -6.23
C ARG A 23 5.91 3.07 -4.99
N ILE A 24 4.80 3.30 -4.31
CA ILE A 24 4.41 2.52 -3.13
C ILE A 24 4.11 1.07 -3.53
N ALA A 25 3.40 0.85 -4.63
CA ALA A 25 3.09 -0.50 -5.13
C ALA A 25 4.37 -1.33 -5.36
N HIS A 26 5.35 -0.76 -6.04
CA HIS A 26 6.64 -1.41 -6.27
C HIS A 26 7.44 -1.61 -4.99
N TRP A 27 7.39 -0.65 -4.07
CA TRP A 27 8.12 -0.77 -2.81
C TRP A 27 7.53 -1.86 -1.93
N VAL A 28 6.20 -1.88 -1.78
CA VAL A 28 5.45 -2.90 -1.04
C VAL A 28 5.64 -4.28 -1.64
N ALA A 29 5.64 -4.41 -2.97
CA ALA A 29 5.86 -5.69 -3.65
C ALA A 29 7.27 -6.27 -3.44
N LYS A 30 8.25 -5.46 -3.03
CA LYS A 30 9.60 -5.90 -2.69
C LYS A 30 9.74 -6.33 -1.22
N GLN A 31 8.77 -6.02 -0.37
CA GLN A 31 8.82 -6.38 1.05
C GLN A 31 8.26 -7.79 1.26
N SER A 32 9.00 -8.63 1.98
CA SER A 32 8.48 -9.94 2.40
C SER A 32 7.43 -9.82 3.51
N HIS A 33 7.44 -8.73 4.28
CA HIS A 33 6.45 -8.45 5.32
C HIS A 33 5.99 -7.00 5.21
N ILE A 34 4.68 -6.78 5.15
CA ILE A 34 4.09 -5.45 5.00
C ILE A 34 3.44 -5.06 6.32
N ASP A 35 4.04 -4.10 7.01
CA ASP A 35 3.57 -3.55 8.27
C ASP A 35 3.19 -2.08 8.16
N ALA A 36 2.53 -1.55 9.19
CA ALA A 36 2.18 -0.14 9.26
C ALA A 36 3.43 0.74 9.20
N VAL A 37 4.51 0.35 9.89
CA VAL A 37 5.79 1.07 9.90
C VAL A 37 6.40 1.13 8.50
N VAL A 38 6.40 -0.01 7.81
CA VAL A 38 6.88 -0.18 6.43
C VAL A 38 6.10 0.75 5.49
N LEU A 39 4.77 0.77 5.58
CA LEU A 39 3.94 1.70 4.81
C LEU A 39 4.18 3.18 5.16
N GLN A 40 4.41 3.51 6.43
CA GLN A 40 4.70 4.90 6.82
C GLN A 40 6.04 5.41 6.25
N GLN A 41 7.03 4.53 6.04
CA GLN A 41 8.30 4.89 5.40
C GLN A 41 8.12 5.38 3.95
N THR A 42 7.03 4.99 3.28
CA THR A 42 6.75 5.47 1.92
C THR A 42 6.09 6.84 1.87
N GLY A 43 5.77 7.43 3.04
CA GLY A 43 5.03 8.69 3.18
C GLY A 43 3.54 8.51 3.49
N LEU A 44 3.08 7.28 3.74
CA LEU A 44 1.69 7.05 4.13
C LEU A 44 1.44 7.49 5.56
N THR A 45 0.27 8.06 5.81
CA THR A 45 -0.21 8.32 7.18
C THR A 45 -0.61 7.01 7.86
N LEU A 46 -0.64 7.01 9.20
CA LEU A 46 -1.06 5.83 9.97
C LEU A 46 -2.45 5.33 9.56
N ARG A 47 -3.40 6.23 9.27
CA ARG A 47 -4.74 5.85 8.81
C ARG A 47 -4.73 5.17 7.44
N GLN A 48 -3.89 5.63 6.53
CA GLN A 48 -3.76 5.01 5.20
C GLN A 48 -3.09 3.65 5.30
N ALA A 49 -2.04 3.54 6.12
CA ALA A 49 -1.38 2.26 6.40
C ALA A 49 -2.35 1.25 7.03
N GLN A 50 -3.12 1.67 8.03
CA GLN A 50 -4.19 0.86 8.64
C GLN A 50 -5.22 0.42 7.60
N ARG A 51 -5.64 1.31 6.70
CA ARG A 51 -6.62 0.97 5.66
C ARG A 51 -6.08 -0.02 4.63
N PHE A 52 -4.79 0.07 4.29
CA PHE A 52 -4.10 -0.92 3.47
C PHE A 52 -4.08 -2.31 4.14
N LEU A 53 -3.79 -2.35 5.44
CA LEU A 53 -3.67 -3.60 6.21
C LEU A 53 -5.03 -4.24 6.54
N SER A 54 -6.04 -3.42 6.81
CA SER A 54 -7.42 -3.85 7.08
C SER A 54 -8.17 -4.29 5.82
N PHE A 55 -7.56 -4.17 4.64
CA PHE A 55 -8.18 -4.60 3.41
C PHE A 55 -8.25 -6.14 3.38
N PRO A 56 -9.45 -6.74 3.28
CA PRO A 56 -9.61 -8.17 3.39
C PRO A 56 -8.87 -8.89 2.25
N ARG A 57 -8.06 -9.90 2.62
CA ARG A 57 -7.53 -10.90 1.67
C ARG A 57 -8.72 -11.75 1.24
N LYS A 58 -9.14 -11.61 -0.01
CA LYS A 58 -10.28 -12.36 -0.56
C LYS A 58 -9.77 -13.49 -1.44
#